data_AF-B6UYU7-F1
#
_entry.id   AF-B6UYU7-F1
#
_cell.length_a   1.000
_cell.length_b   1.000
_cell.length_c   1.000
_cell.angle_alpha   90.00
_cell.angle_beta   90.00
_cell.angle_gamma   90.00
#
_symmetry.space_group_name_H-M   'P 1'
#
loop_
_entity.id
_entity.type
_entity.pdbx_description
1 polymer ?
#
loop_
_entity_poly.entity_id
_entity_poly.type
_entity_poly.pdbx_seq_one_letter_code
_entity_poly.pdbx_strand_id
1 'polypeptide(L)' 'MQSQLNNQQRQINELSVRLQSAESRLSKQEEKLRNELLQSSGYCYLNGARYSTGTVLYGRICQNQSGSASWQVYSRR' A
#
# COMPACT_ATOMS: atom_id res chain seq x y z
N MET A 1 -32.18 34.73 15.30
CA MET A 1 -32.00 33.95 14.06
C MET A 1 -30.60 34.10 13.46
N GLN A 2 -30.07 35.32 13.30
CA GLN A 2 -28.72 35.55 12.71
C GLN A 2 -27.57 34.82 13.42
N SER A 3 -27.61 34.71 14.76
CA SER A 3 -26.56 34.06 15.55
C SER A 3 -26.48 32.55 15.33
N GLN A 4 -27.60 31.87 15.12
CA GLN A 4 -27.63 30.43 14.80
C GLN A 4 -27.03 30.16 13.41
N LEU A 5 -27.36 30.98 12.41
CA LEU A 5 -26.80 30.87 11.07
C LEU A 5 -25.27 31.07 11.07
N ASN A 6 -24.77 32.05 11.84
CA ASN A 6 -23.33 32.27 11.98
C ASN A 6 -22.60 31.10 12.64
N ASN A 7 -23.22 30.48 13.65
CA ASN A 7 -22.66 29.30 14.31
C ASN A 7 -22.67 28.07 13.38
N GLN A 8 -23.73 27.90 12.60
CA GLN A 8 -23.82 26.85 11.58
C GLN A 8 -22.75 27.04 10.50
N GLN A 9 -22.53 28.26 10.03
CA GLN A 9 -21.49 28.55 9.03
C GLN A 9 -20.08 28.25 9.56
N ARG A 10 -19.80 28.56 10.83
CA ARG A 10 -18.53 28.19 11.47
C ARG A 10 -18.34 26.68 11.54
N GLN A 11 -19.37 25.94 11.96
CA GLN A 11 -19.33 24.48 11.99
C GLN A 11 -19.10 23.87 10.60
N ILE A 12 -19.75 24.40 9.57
CA ILE A 12 -19.54 23.97 8.19
C ILE A 12 -18.08 24.19 7.77
N ASN A 13 -17.52 25.36 8.07
CA ASN A 13 -16.13 25.66 7.71
C ASN A 13 -15.14 24.73 8.43
N GLU A 14 -15.36 24.47 9.72
CA GLU A 14 -14.53 23.52 10.49
C GLU A 14 -14.62 22.10 9.92
N LEU A 15 -15.83 21.65 9.57
CA LEU A 15 -16.04 20.32 8.98
C LEU A 15 -15.37 20.22 7.60
N SER A 16 -15.45 21.26 6.77
CA SER A 16 -14.78 21.30 5.46
C SER A 16 -13.27 21.17 5.58
N VAL A 17 -12.64 21.89 6.53
CA VAL A 17 -11.20 21.78 6.78
C VAL A 17 -10.82 20.38 7.28
N ARG A 18 -11.62 19.79 8.17
CA ARG A 18 -11.39 18.41 8.65
C ARG A 18 -11.50 17.40 7.52
N LEU A 19 -12.47 17.56 6.62
CA LEU A 19 -12.64 16.69 5.46
C LEU A 19 -11.44 16.78 4.52
N GLN A 20 -11.01 17.99 4.15
CA GLN A 20 -9.82 18.20 3.32
C GLN A 20 -8.56 17.58 3.95
N SER A 21 -8.41 17.70 5.27
CA SER A 21 -7.30 17.07 5.99
C SER A 21 -7.36 15.55 5.94
N ALA A 22 -8.55 14.97 6.11
CA ALA A 22 -8.77 13.53 6.02
C ALA A 22 -8.49 12.99 4.61
N GLU A 23 -8.98 13.67 3.57
CA GLU A 23 -8.72 13.33 2.16
C GLU A 23 -7.23 13.37 1.83
N SER A 24 -6.51 14.40 2.29
CA SER A 24 -5.05 14.49 2.10
C SER A 24 -4.30 13.35 2.79
N ARG A 25 -4.71 12.98 4.01
CA ARG A 25 -4.11 11.85 4.74
C ARG A 25 -4.40 10.52 4.05
N LEU A 26 -5.61 10.32 3.55
CA LEU A 26 -6.00 9.12 2.81
C LEU A 26 -5.18 8.99 1.53
N SER A 27 -5.08 10.05 0.74
CA SER A 27 -4.30 10.08 -0.50
C SER A 27 -2.84 9.70 -0.27
N LYS A 28 -2.21 10.21 0.80
CA LYS A 28 -0.84 9.82 1.19
C LYS A 28 -0.72 8.35 1.59
N GLN A 29 -1.72 7.80 2.27
CA GLN A 29 -1.71 6.38 2.64
C GLN A 29 -1.88 5.47 1.41
N GLU A 30 -2.74 5.84 0.47
CA GLU A 30 -2.91 5.11 -0.79
C GLU A 30 -1.62 5.13 -1.62
N GLU A 31 -0.94 6.27 -1.71
CA GLU A 31 0.36 6.38 -2.39
C GLU A 31 1.42 5.49 -1.72
N LYS A 32 1.46 5.49 -0.38
CA LYS A 32 2.37 4.61 0.38
C LYS A 32 2.09 3.14 0.11
N LEU A 33 0.83 2.71 0.14
CA LEU A 33 0.43 1.32 -0.15
C LEU A 33 0.78 0.92 -1.59
N ARG A 34 0.54 1.81 -2.56
CA ARG A 34 0.95 1.58 -3.96
C ARG A 34 2.45 1.40 -4.08
N ASN A 35 3.24 2.24 -3.40
CA ASN A 35 4.70 2.13 -3.39
C ASN A 35 5.18 0.85 -2.72
N GLU A 36 4.57 0.42 -1.61
CA GLU A 36 4.87 -0.85 -0.95
C GLU A 36 4.54 -2.05 -1.85
N LEU A 37 3.41 -2.01 -2.56
CA LEU A 37 3.04 -3.05 -3.52
C LEU A 37 4.03 -3.12 -4.68
N LEU A 38 4.43 -1.97 -5.23
CA LEU A 38 5.45 -1.89 -6.28
C LEU A 38 6.82 -2.38 -5.79
N GLN A 39 7.21 -2.08 -4.55
CA GLN A 39 8.47 -2.59 -3.98
C GLN A 39 8.42 -4.08 -3.64
N SER A 40 7.23 -4.62 -3.34
CA SER A 40 7.02 -6.05 -3.16
C SER A 40 6.95 -6.82 -4.48
N SER A 41 6.71 -6.12 -5.60
CA SER A 41 6.82 -6.73 -6.93
C SER A 41 8.29 -7.10 -7.20
N GLY A 42 8.56 -8.38 -7.40
CA GLY A 42 9.92 -8.88 -7.70
C GLY A 42 10.68 -9.54 -6.54
N TYR A 43 10.10 -9.62 -5.33
CA TYR A 43 10.70 -10.36 -4.21
C TYR A 43 9.74 -11.38 -3.59
N CYS A 44 10.28 -12.56 -3.24
CA CYS A 44 9.58 -13.55 -2.44
C CYS A 44 10.04 -13.48 -0.99
N TYR A 45 9.18 -13.86 -0.05
CA TYR A 45 9.55 -13.95 1.37
C TYR A 45 9.56 -15.42 1.81
N LEU A 46 10.58 -15.83 2.55
CA LEU A 46 10.66 -17.17 3.16
C LEU A 46 11.17 -17.02 4.60
N ASN A 47 10.39 -17.49 5.58
CA ASN A 47 10.68 -17.33 7.02
C ASN A 47 11.00 -15.89 7.43
N GLY A 48 10.33 -14.90 6.83
CA GLY A 48 10.55 -13.47 7.10
C GLY A 48 11.74 -12.84 6.37
N ALA A 49 12.58 -13.62 5.69
CA ALA A 49 13.68 -13.10 4.87
C ALA A 49 13.21 -12.83 3.43
N ARG A 50 13.70 -11.73 2.85
CA ARG A 50 13.40 -11.29 1.47
C ARG A 50 14.38 -11.89 0.47
N TYR A 51 13.88 -12.40 -0.66
CA TYR A 51 14.66 -13.04 -1.71
C TYR A 51 14.30 -12.50 -3.08
N SER A 52 15.32 -12.19 -3.88
CA SER A 52 15.14 -11.69 -5.24
C SER A 52 14.61 -12.76 -6.18
N THR A 53 13.85 -12.36 -7.19
CA THR A 53 13.48 -13.22 -8.33
C THR A 53 14.72 -13.93 -8.90
N GLY A 54 14.59 -15.22 -9.21
CA GLY A 54 15.65 -16.11 -9.70
C GLY A 54 16.41 -16.85 -8.59
N THR A 55 16.26 -16.44 -7.33
CA THR A 55 16.95 -17.10 -6.21
C THR A 55 16.33 -18.46 -5.90
N VAL A 56 17.17 -19.48 -5.72
CA VAL A 56 16.75 -20.83 -5.33
C VAL A 56 17.12 -21.10 -3.87
N LEU A 57 16.15 -21.49 -3.03
CA LEU A 57 16.34 -21.82 -1.62
C LEU A 57 15.44 -22.97 -1.19
N TYR A 58 16.02 -23.94 -0.47
CA TYR A 58 15.29 -25.10 0.06
C TYR A 58 14.41 -25.80 -1.01
N GLY A 59 14.91 -25.93 -2.24
CA GLY A 59 14.20 -26.55 -3.36
C GLY A 59 13.07 -25.71 -3.95
N ARG A 60 12.95 -24.42 -3.59
CA ARG A 60 12.01 -23.47 -4.17
C ARG A 60 12.76 -22.39 -4.93
N ILE A 61 12.22 -21.89 -6.03
CA ILE A 61 12.73 -20.75 -6.80
C ILE A 61 11.75 -19.59 -6.68
N CYS A 62 12.26 -18.38 -6.42
CA CYS A 62 11.46 -17.18 -6.48
C CYS A 62 11.26 -16.82 -7.95
N GLN A 63 10.05 -16.92 -8.47
CA GLN A 63 9.73 -16.57 -9.85
C GLN A 63 8.90 -15.30 -9.92
N ASN A 64 9.05 -14.56 -11.01
CA ASN A 64 8.20 -13.41 -11.30
C ASN A 64 7.01 -13.88 -12.15
N GLN A 65 5.81 -13.72 -11.62
CA GLN A 65 4.53 -14.06 -12.22
C GLN A 65 3.65 -12.83 -12.27
N SER A 66 3.30 -12.40 -13.49
CA SER A 66 2.29 -11.36 -13.73
C SER A 66 2.51 -10.09 -12.89
N GLY A 67 3.76 -9.65 -12.75
CA GLY A 67 4.11 -8.45 -11.98
C GLY A 67 4.20 -8.66 -10.47
N SER A 68 4.22 -9.91 -9.99
CA SER A 68 4.39 -10.25 -8.57
C SER A 68 5.36 -11.43 -8.45
N ALA A 69 6.11 -11.51 -7.35
CA ALA A 69 7.02 -12.63 -7.15
C ALA A 69 6.39 -13.71 -6.26
N SER A 70 6.52 -14.98 -6.65
CA SER A 70 5.98 -16.14 -5.93
C SER A 70 6.99 -17.28 -5.86
N TRP A 71 6.89 -18.10 -4.82
CA TRP A 71 7.71 -19.32 -4.69
C TRP A 71 7.14 -20.46 -5.52
N GLN A 72 7.98 -21.10 -6.32
CA GLN A 72 7.65 -22.33 -7.04
C GLN A 72 8.66 -23.44 -6.75
N VAL A 73 8.29 -24.71 -6.96
CA VAL A 73 9.22 -25.82 -6.80
C VAL A 73 10.29 -25.73 -7.90
N TYR A 74 11.55 -25.77 -7.49
CA TYR A 74 12.68 -25.75 -8.41
C TYR A 74 13.04 -27.17 -8.84
N SER A 75 12.76 -27.50 -10.10
CA SER A 75 13.23 -28.72 -10.75
C SER A 75 14.28 -28.35 -11.80
N ARG A 76 15.53 -28.83 -11.65
CA ARG A 76 16.47 -28.86 -12.79
C ARG A 76 15.98 -29.90 -13.79
N ARG A 77 15.68 -29.48 -15.01
CA ARG A 77 15.62 -30.38 -16.16
C ARG A 77 17.02 -30.70 -16.65
#